data_AF-A0A2A8BNB3-F1
#
_entry.id   AF-A0A2A8BNB3-F1
#
_cell.length_a   1.000
_cell.length_b   1.000
_cell.length_c   1.000
_cell.angle_alpha   90.00
_cell.angle_beta   90.00
_cell.angle_gamma   90.00
#
_symmetry.space_group_name_H-M   'P 1'
#
loop_
_entity.id
_entity.type
_entity.pdbx_description
1 polymer ?
#
loop_
_entity_poly.entity_id
_entity_poly.type
_entity_poly.pdbx_seq_one_letter_code
_entity_poly.pdbx_strand_id
1 'polypeptide(L)' 'MNHKIEKILRTKSIHVDLFELDEKYDLGQKIDVCCNKMNVIHTFKVFNITLLRGNHWLVHLQ' A
#
# COMPACT_ATOMS: atom_id res chain seq x y z
N MET A 1 -8.52 -13.17 9.03
CA MET A 1 -8.12 -11.74 8.90
C MET A 1 -7.51 -11.65 7.52
N ASN A 2 -7.81 -10.65 6.70
CA ASN A 2 -7.12 -10.59 5.41
C ASN A 2 -5.66 -10.25 5.71
N HIS A 3 -4.77 -11.24 5.64
CA HIS A 3 -3.35 -11.11 6.01
C HIS A 3 -2.66 -9.95 5.27
N LYS A 4 -3.17 -9.58 4.08
CA LYS A 4 -2.70 -8.43 3.31
C LYS A 4 -3.00 -7.10 4.02
N ILE A 5 -4.21 -6.91 4.52
CA ILE A 5 -4.61 -5.68 5.22
C ILE A 5 -3.83 -5.52 6.52
N GLU A 6 -3.71 -6.59 7.31
CA GLU A 6 -2.94 -6.56 8.56
C GLU A 6 -1.46 -6.22 8.30
N LYS A 7 -0.87 -6.81 7.26
CA LYS A 7 0.49 -6.49 6.83
C LYS A 7 0.61 -5.00 6.48
N ILE A 8 -0.31 -4.46 5.67
CA ILE A 8 -0.29 -3.03 5.29
C ILE A 8 -0.41 -2.13 6.52
N LEU A 9 -1.33 -2.42 7.44
CA LEU A 9 -1.50 -1.62 8.66
C LEU A 9 -0.24 -1.65 9.54
N ARG A 10 0.49 -2.77 9.58
CA ARG A 10 1.71 -2.93 10.38
C ARG A 10 2.95 -2.34 9.71
N THR A 11 3.15 -2.61 8.42
CA THR A 11 4.37 -2.21 7.69
C THR A 11 4.24 -0.87 7.01
N LYS A 12 3.02 -0.34 6.92
CA LYS A 12 2.68 0.85 6.14
C LYS A 12 3.26 0.79 4.72
N SER A 13 3.12 -0.37 4.09
CA SER A 13 3.65 -0.58 2.74
C SER A 13 2.82 -1.55 1.93
N ILE A 14 2.80 -1.35 0.62
CA ILE A 14 2.10 -2.20 -0.36
C ILE A 14 3.14 -2.72 -1.35
N HIS A 15 3.17 -4.03 -1.54
CA HIS A 15 3.91 -4.66 -2.63
C HIS A 15 3.03 -4.66 -3.87
N VAL A 16 3.58 -4.16 -4.98
CA VAL A 16 2.92 -4.06 -6.28
C VAL A 16 3.84 -4.68 -7.31
N ASP A 17 3.30 -5.46 -8.25
CA ASP A 17 4.11 -6.05 -9.32
C ASP A 17 4.57 -4.99 -10.32
N LEU A 18 5.66 -5.24 -11.05
CA LEU A 18 6.30 -4.24 -11.93
C LEU A 18 5.32 -3.54 -12.87
N PHE A 19 4.39 -4.30 -13.45
CA PHE A 19 3.41 -3.83 -14.43
C PHE A 19 2.06 -3.41 -13.81
N GLU A 20 1.90 -3.53 -12.49
CA GLU A 20 0.67 -3.17 -11.77
C GLU A 20 0.78 -1.83 -11.03
N LEU A 21 1.94 -1.17 -11.09
CA LEU A 21 2.10 0.19 -10.56
C LEU A 21 1.37 1.16 -11.49
N ASP A 22 0.24 1.66 -11.02
CA ASP A 22 -0.60 2.65 -11.70
C ASP A 22 -0.69 3.97 -10.91
N GLU A 23 -1.39 4.95 -11.49
CA GLU A 23 -1.50 6.32 -10.96
C GLU A 23 -2.06 6.41 -9.54
N LYS A 24 -2.77 5.38 -9.04
CA LYS A 24 -3.32 5.39 -7.66
C LYS A 24 -2.22 5.26 -6.60
N TYR A 25 -1.04 4.80 -7.00
CA TYR A 25 0.13 4.68 -6.15
C TYR A 25 1.10 5.86 -6.31
N ASP A 26 0.74 6.90 -7.06
CA ASP A 26 1.61 8.06 -7.25
C ASP A 26 1.92 8.79 -5.94
N LEU A 27 3.06 9.48 -5.92
CA LEU A 27 3.47 10.28 -4.78
C LEU A 27 2.39 11.30 -4.41
N GLY A 28 1.99 11.25 -3.14
CA GLY A 28 0.99 12.13 -2.56
C GLY A 28 -0.45 11.64 -2.70
N GLN A 29 -0.71 10.56 -3.44
CA GLN A 29 -2.03 9.94 -3.51
C GLN A 29 -2.46 9.37 -2.16
N LYS A 30 -3.77 9.32 -1.95
CA LYS A 30 -4.38 8.74 -0.75
C LYS A 30 -4.87 7.33 -1.05
N ILE A 31 -4.53 6.40 -0.16
CA ILE A 31 -4.94 5.00 -0.25
C ILE A 31 -5.80 4.65 0.96
N ASP A 32 -7.02 4.22 0.68
CA ASP A 32 -7.96 3.73 1.68
C ASP A 32 -7.80 2.23 1.88
N VAL A 33 -7.51 1.84 3.10
CA VAL A 33 -7.37 0.44 3.52
C VAL A 33 -8.54 0.11 4.43
N CYS A 34 -9.53 -0.60 3.89
CA CYS A 34 -10.71 -1.02 4.64
C CYS A 34 -10.40 -2.26 5.48
N CYS A 35 -10.53 -2.16 6.81
CA CYS A 35 -10.44 -3.31 7.71
C CYS A 35 -11.85 -3.76 8.13
N ASN A 36 -12.42 -4.68 7.35
CA ASN A 36 -13.80 -5.19 7.56
C ASN A 36 -14.06 -5.71 8.98
N LYS A 37 -13.04 -6.28 9.65
CA LYS A 37 -13.19 -6.80 11.02
C LYS A 37 -13.34 -5.70 12.07
N MET A 38 -12.62 -4.60 11.91
CA MET A 38 -12.69 -3.46 12.82
C MET A 38 -13.81 -2.49 12.43
N ASN A 39 -14.41 -2.68 11.24
CA ASN A 39 -15.34 -1.74 10.63
C ASN A 39 -14.76 -0.31 10.55
N VAL A 40 -13.47 -0.22 10.21
CA VAL A 40 -12.71 1.03 10.12
C VAL A 40 -12.00 1.11 8.77
N ILE A 41 -11.98 2.32 8.20
CA ILE A 41 -11.19 2.66 7.01
C ILE A 41 -9.99 3.48 7.48
N HIS A 42 -8.79 3.02 7.12
CA HIS A 42 -7.55 3.79 7.34
C HIS A 42 -7.12 4.42 6.02
N THR A 43 -7.02 5.74 5.99
CA THR A 43 -6.47 6.47 4.84
C THR A 43 -5.00 6.78 5.09
N PHE A 44 -4.15 6.40 4.14
CA PHE A 44 -2.72 6.73 4.17
C PHE A 44 -2.32 7.55 2.96
N LYS A 45 -1.23 8.30 3.07
CA LYS A 45 -0.65 9.02 1.93
C LYS A 45 0.58 8.28 1.40
N VAL A 46 0.67 8.11 0.09
CA VAL A 46 1.90 7.62 -0.53
C VAL A 46 2.97 8.70 -0.41
N PHE A 47 4.11 8.36 0.19
CA PHE A 47 5.22 9.30 0.36
C PHE A 47 6.51 8.86 -0.35
N ASN A 48 6.61 7.58 -0.71
CA ASN A 48 7.76 7.06 -1.45
C ASN A 48 7.39 5.80 -2.23
N ILE A 49 8.10 5.55 -3.34
CA ILE A 49 7.96 4.35 -4.17
C ILE A 49 9.36 3.83 -4.47
N THR A 50 9.63 2.56 -4.20
CA THR A 50 10.96 1.96 -4.39
C THR A 50 10.88 0.75 -5.29
N LEU A 51 11.70 0.70 -6.34
CA LEU A 51 11.88 -0.52 -7.13
C LEU A 51 12.76 -1.51 -6.37
N LEU A 52 12.22 -2.68 -6.05
CA LEU A 52 12.97 -3.76 -5.42
C LEU A 52 13.57 -4.70 -6.48
N ARG A 53 14.67 -5.38 -6.12
CA ARG A 53 15.22 -6.47 -6.94
C ARG A 53 14.16 -7.56 -7.08
N GLY A 54 13.91 -8.00 -8.31
CA GLY A 54 12.90 -9.03 -8.62
C GLY A 54 11.60 -8.50 -9.23
N ASN A 55 11.60 -7.30 -9.84
CA ASN A 55 10.46 -6.77 -10.59
C ASN A 55 9.20 -6.52 -9.75
N HIS A 56 9.38 -5.97 -8.54
CA HIS A 56 8.27 -5.50 -7.71
C HIS A 56 8.57 -4.09 -7.19
N TRP A 57 7.52 -3.30 -7.06
CA TRP A 57 7.53 -2.01 -6.40
C TRP A 57 7.11 -2.17 -4.95
N LEU A 58 7.73 -1.38 -4.08
CA LEU A 58 7.30 -1.17 -2.71
C LEU A 58 6.81 0.27 -2.57
N VAL A 59 5.51 0.41 -2.35
CA VAL A 59 4.84 1.69 -2.11
C VAL A 59 4.81 1.93 -0.60
N HIS A 60 5.38 3.04 -0.14
CA HIS A 60 5.45 3.39 1.28
C HIS A 60 4.36 4.40 1.64
N LEU A 61 3.73 4.15 2.77
CA LEU A 61 2.54 4.87 3.25
C LEU A 61 2.83 5.58 4.58
N GLN A 62 2.29 6.78 4.74
CA GLN A 62 2.39 7.56 5.98
C GLN A 62 1.04 7.65 6.69
#